data_AF-A0A2N5KFC6-F1
#
_entry.id   AF-A0A2N5KFC6-F1
#
_cell.length_a   1.000
_cell.length_b   1.000
_cell.length_c   1.000
_cell.angle_alpha   90.00
_cell.angle_beta   90.00
_cell.angle_gamma   90.00
#
_symmetry.space_group_name_H-M   'P 1'
#
loop_
_entity.id
_entity.type
_entity.pdbx_description
1 polymer ?
#
loop_
_entity_poly.entity_id
_entity_poly.type
_entity_poly.pdbx_seq_one_letter_code
_entity_poly.pdbx_strand_id
1 'polypeptide(L)'
;MSFSAEQRVLEIKRGLVLQVYLGQGMFWQGVRRARSIVKNDKDPALKPGVKVQVGLPPAQISPPYREHAAQRLESWRSAIRAAWEPAVRRRYWSAADWNKFTAACVLYDPPELQLAEFAEYGGLVSEGAGGFDGGRKSDRGGSAATLPIRWMDSAGHRVDALDQFYQGVLEELGKRYFEPRGEHVWQVFSDICNETDLVERLRTRTREIEASETHPYVEVGLASDDEISRAVRKIRTLTGKNSGGAPTTDEFKAIKCAALYDDHNAKDPKDGRRRTYTSLSLVEELKLDTAEGSRKVKKKDSEERVRRTQIGRRYLRKGRKLRKEREANRGTRT
;
A
#
# COMPACT_ATOMS: atom_id res chain seq x y z
N MET A 1 1.41 -16.12 13.77
CA MET A 1 2.54 -15.18 13.66
C MET A 1 1.94 -13.83 13.29
N SER A 2 2.20 -12.76 14.05
CA SER A 2 1.74 -11.42 13.68
C SER A 2 2.68 -10.87 12.62
N PHE A 3 2.16 -10.42 11.47
CA PHE A 3 2.96 -9.71 10.46
C PHE A 3 3.40 -8.35 11.01
N SER A 4 4.66 -7.97 10.76
CA SER A 4 5.17 -6.63 11.07
C SER A 4 4.36 -5.56 10.34
N ALA A 5 4.36 -4.32 10.85
CA ALA A 5 3.68 -3.20 10.19
C ALA A 5 4.17 -3.03 8.73
N GLU A 6 5.47 -3.17 8.52
CA GLU A 6 6.13 -3.16 7.22
C GLU A 6 5.58 -4.22 6.25
N GLN A 7 5.46 -5.47 6.71
CA GLN A 7 4.91 -6.57 5.92
C GLN A 7 3.46 -6.28 5.50
N ARG A 8 2.65 -5.70 6.39
CA ARG A 8 1.27 -5.33 6.08
C ARG A 8 1.19 -4.22 5.02
N VAL A 9 2.05 -3.22 5.10
CA VAL A 9 2.12 -2.15 4.09
C VAL A 9 2.53 -2.72 2.74
N LEU A 10 3.52 -3.61 2.72
CA LEU A 10 3.93 -4.30 1.50
C LEU A 10 2.79 -5.16 0.91
N GLU A 11 2.06 -5.91 1.73
CA GLU A 11 0.88 -6.67 1.29
C GLU A 11 -0.20 -5.77 0.69
N ILE A 12 -0.46 -4.60 1.29
CA ILE A 12 -1.37 -3.59 0.72
C ILE A 12 -0.86 -3.16 -0.66
N LYS A 13 0.40 -2.73 -0.77
CA LYS A 13 0.99 -2.31 -2.05
C LYS A 13 0.90 -3.41 -3.11
N ARG A 14 1.17 -4.67 -2.76
CA ARG A 14 1.03 -5.82 -3.68
C ARG A 14 -0.41 -5.98 -4.18
N GLY A 15 -1.40 -5.85 -3.30
CA GLY A 15 -2.81 -5.85 -3.69
C GLY A 15 -3.18 -4.70 -4.63
N LEU A 16 -2.63 -3.50 -4.39
CA LEU A 16 -2.85 -2.33 -5.24
C LEU A 16 -2.17 -2.49 -6.62
N VAL A 17 -0.94 -2.99 -6.67
CA VAL A 17 -0.25 -3.31 -7.94
C VAL A 17 -1.00 -4.38 -8.72
N LEU A 18 -1.58 -5.38 -8.04
CA LEU A 18 -2.41 -6.39 -8.71
C LEU A 18 -3.66 -5.77 -9.35
N GLN A 19 -4.33 -4.85 -8.66
CA GLN A 19 -5.46 -4.09 -9.20
C GLN A 19 -5.06 -3.34 -10.48
N VAL A 20 -3.90 -2.68 -10.47
CA VAL A 20 -3.37 -1.98 -11.65
C VAL A 20 -3.03 -2.95 -12.78
N TYR A 21 -2.36 -4.06 -12.47
CA TYR A 21 -1.99 -5.10 -13.45
C TYR A 21 -3.22 -5.68 -14.15
N LEU A 22 -4.25 -6.04 -13.37
CA LEU A 22 -5.51 -6.60 -13.88
C LEU A 22 -6.42 -5.53 -14.49
N GLY A 23 -6.17 -4.25 -14.22
CA GLY A 23 -7.01 -3.15 -14.67
C GLY A 23 -8.40 -3.14 -14.01
N GLN A 24 -8.48 -3.53 -12.74
CA GLN A 24 -9.74 -3.62 -11.98
C GLN A 24 -9.61 -3.13 -10.53
N GLY A 25 -10.74 -2.85 -9.89
CA GLY A 25 -10.79 -2.38 -8.50
C GLY A 25 -10.74 -0.85 -8.35
N MET A 26 -11.03 -0.38 -7.14
CA MET A 26 -11.17 1.06 -6.83
C MET A 26 -9.86 1.83 -7.04
N PHE A 27 -8.73 1.25 -6.63
CA PHE A 27 -7.43 1.89 -6.81
C PHE A 27 -7.10 2.08 -8.29
N TRP A 28 -7.33 1.04 -9.10
CA TRP A 28 -7.15 1.15 -10.55
C TRP A 28 -8.02 2.25 -11.17
N GLN A 29 -9.29 2.41 -10.74
CA GLN A 29 -10.13 3.50 -11.26
C GLN A 29 -9.56 4.87 -10.92
N GLY A 30 -9.01 5.05 -9.71
CA GLY A 30 -8.27 6.26 -9.33
C GLY A 30 -7.05 6.49 -10.21
N VAL A 31 -6.20 5.47 -10.38
CA VAL A 31 -5.03 5.51 -11.27
C VAL A 31 -5.43 5.84 -12.71
N ARG A 32 -6.50 5.24 -13.24
CA ARG A 32 -7.02 5.51 -14.59
C ARG A 32 -7.47 6.96 -14.74
N ARG A 33 -8.15 7.54 -13.74
CA ARG A 33 -8.54 8.96 -13.75
C ARG A 33 -7.30 9.86 -13.76
N ALA A 34 -6.32 9.59 -12.89
CA ALA A 34 -5.05 10.32 -12.88
C ALA A 34 -4.30 10.20 -14.22
N ARG A 35 -4.28 9.01 -14.85
CA ARG A 35 -3.72 8.81 -16.21
C ARG A 35 -4.44 9.66 -17.25
N SER A 36 -5.76 9.77 -17.16
CA SER A 36 -6.54 10.58 -18.11
C SER A 36 -6.23 12.07 -18.00
N ILE A 37 -5.97 12.57 -16.79
CA ILE A 37 -5.56 13.98 -16.58
C ILE A 37 -4.23 14.23 -17.28
N VAL A 38 -3.24 13.35 -17.09
CA VAL A 38 -1.92 13.48 -17.76
C VAL A 38 -2.04 13.35 -19.28
N LYS A 39 -2.88 12.43 -19.77
CA LYS A 39 -3.05 12.19 -21.21
C LYS A 39 -3.78 13.32 -21.93
N ASN A 40 -4.81 13.90 -21.31
CA ASN A 40 -5.68 14.89 -21.93
C ASN A 40 -5.14 16.32 -21.83
N ASP A 41 -4.06 16.51 -21.09
CA ASP A 41 -3.44 17.81 -20.96
C ASP A 41 -2.67 18.16 -22.25
N LYS A 42 -3.13 19.22 -22.92
CA LYS A 42 -2.65 19.67 -24.25
C LYS A 42 -1.51 20.67 -24.15
N ASP A 43 -0.98 20.93 -22.96
CA ASP A 43 0.01 21.99 -22.76
C ASP A 43 1.41 21.59 -23.27
N PRO A 44 2.04 22.42 -24.12
CA PRO A 44 3.41 22.19 -24.60
C PRO A 44 4.49 22.23 -23.50
N ALA A 45 4.17 22.71 -22.30
CA ALA A 45 5.06 22.72 -21.14
C ALA A 45 5.16 21.36 -20.41
N LEU A 46 4.22 20.44 -20.64
CA LEU A 46 4.39 19.03 -20.28
C LEU A 46 5.55 18.44 -21.07
N LYS A 47 6.22 17.42 -20.54
CA LYS A 47 7.05 16.56 -21.40
C LYS A 47 6.12 15.97 -22.48
N PRO A 48 6.29 16.31 -23.77
CA PRO A 48 5.39 15.84 -24.81
C PRO A 48 5.41 14.31 -24.83
N GLY A 49 4.24 13.68 -24.75
CA GLY A 49 4.10 12.24 -24.94
C GLY A 49 4.52 11.38 -23.76
N VAL A 50 4.06 11.69 -22.54
CA VAL A 50 4.09 10.72 -21.41
C VAL A 50 3.19 9.52 -21.77
N LYS A 51 3.76 8.60 -22.54
CA LYS A 51 3.20 7.27 -22.77
C LYS A 51 3.46 6.48 -21.50
N VAL A 52 2.43 5.77 -21.04
CA VAL A 52 2.60 4.81 -19.95
C VAL A 52 3.67 3.81 -20.37
N GLN A 53 4.78 3.76 -19.62
CA GLN A 53 5.90 2.88 -19.92
C GLN A 53 5.69 1.53 -19.22
N VAL A 54 6.09 0.43 -19.86
CA VAL A 54 6.11 -0.88 -19.20
C VAL A 54 7.51 -1.07 -18.61
N GLY A 55 7.60 -1.23 -17.29
CA GLY A 55 8.89 -1.43 -16.62
C GLY A 55 8.89 -0.96 -15.17
N LEU A 56 10.03 -1.16 -14.51
CA LEU A 56 10.26 -0.60 -13.18
C LEU A 56 10.46 0.91 -13.30
N PRO A 57 9.83 1.71 -12.42
CA PRO A 57 10.10 3.14 -12.36
C PRO A 57 11.55 3.42 -11.94
N PRO A 58 12.15 4.55 -12.38
CA PRO A 58 13.45 5.00 -11.87
C PRO A 58 13.35 5.33 -10.38
N ALA A 59 14.48 5.34 -9.66
CA ALA A 59 14.52 5.61 -8.20
C ALA A 59 13.87 6.95 -7.80
N GLN A 60 13.92 7.93 -8.70
CA GLN A 60 13.25 9.22 -8.58
C GLN A 60 12.34 9.44 -9.79
N ILE A 61 11.05 9.62 -9.52
CA ILE A 61 10.07 10.03 -10.53
C ILE A 61 9.90 11.54 -10.40
N SER A 62 10.27 12.26 -11.45
CA SER A 62 9.90 13.67 -11.57
C SER A 62 8.39 13.78 -11.85
N PRO A 63 7.70 14.75 -11.24
CA PRO A 63 6.34 15.10 -11.66
C PRO A 63 6.30 15.36 -13.17
N PRO A 64 5.17 15.08 -13.85
CA PRO A 64 5.06 15.32 -15.29
C PRO A 64 5.04 16.82 -15.65
N TYR A 65 4.84 17.70 -14.65
CA TYR A 65 4.73 19.15 -14.78
C TYR A 65 6.02 19.88 -14.37
N ARG A 66 6.35 20.99 -15.04
CA ARG A 66 7.42 21.91 -14.61
C ARG A 66 7.03 22.67 -13.33
N GLU A 67 8.02 23.12 -12.56
CA GLU A 67 7.82 23.81 -11.27
C GLU A 67 6.94 25.07 -11.36
N HIS A 68 6.98 25.80 -12.47
CA HIS A 68 6.16 26.99 -12.68
C HIS A 68 4.66 26.72 -12.91
N ALA A 69 4.25 25.45 -13.04
CA ALA A 69 2.85 25.05 -13.21
C ALA A 69 2.20 24.62 -11.88
N ALA A 70 2.32 25.45 -10.83
CA ALA A 70 1.92 25.12 -9.46
C ALA A 70 0.48 24.58 -9.34
N GLN A 71 -0.49 25.22 -10.00
CA GLN A 71 -1.90 24.79 -9.98
C GLN A 71 -2.10 23.37 -10.55
N ARG A 72 -1.31 23.00 -11.57
CA ARG A 72 -1.40 21.67 -12.19
C ARG A 72 -0.66 20.62 -11.40
N LEU A 73 0.50 20.98 -10.85
CA LEU A 73 1.19 20.13 -9.90
C LEU A 73 0.28 19.79 -8.72
N GLU A 74 -0.50 20.75 -8.23
CA GLU A 74 -1.48 20.52 -7.17
C GLU A 74 -2.66 19.65 -7.64
N SER A 75 -3.20 19.92 -8.83
CA SER A 75 -4.27 19.09 -9.42
C SER A 75 -3.82 17.63 -9.58
N TRP A 76 -2.56 17.41 -9.98
CA TRP A 76 -1.93 16.10 -10.09
C TRP A 76 -1.72 15.41 -8.75
N ARG A 77 -1.19 16.14 -7.76
CA ARG A 77 -1.02 15.63 -6.39
C ARG A 77 -2.37 15.23 -5.78
N SER A 78 -3.40 16.06 -5.99
CA SER A 78 -4.77 15.78 -5.57
C SER A 78 -5.32 14.53 -6.25
N ALA A 79 -5.13 14.38 -7.57
CA ALA A 79 -5.57 13.20 -8.31
C ALA A 79 -4.86 11.91 -7.86
N ILE A 80 -3.56 11.97 -7.57
CA ILE A 80 -2.80 10.87 -6.99
C ILE A 80 -3.36 10.52 -5.60
N ARG A 81 -3.53 11.51 -4.73
CA ARG A 81 -4.04 11.31 -3.36
C ARG A 81 -5.40 10.64 -3.38
N ALA A 82 -6.32 11.18 -4.19
CA ALA A 82 -7.67 10.64 -4.36
C ALA A 82 -7.69 9.18 -4.88
N ALA A 83 -6.62 8.71 -5.53
CA ALA A 83 -6.54 7.33 -6.00
C ALA A 83 -6.22 6.34 -4.87
N TRP A 84 -5.29 6.67 -3.97
CA TRP A 84 -4.85 5.75 -2.91
C TRP A 84 -5.62 5.91 -1.60
N GLU A 85 -6.10 7.11 -1.28
CA GLU A 85 -6.75 7.43 0.00
C GLU A 85 -7.95 6.50 0.33
N PRO A 86 -8.85 6.17 -0.62
CA PRO A 86 -9.95 5.24 -0.36
C PRO A 86 -9.50 3.77 -0.25
N ALA A 87 -8.32 3.44 -0.79
CA ALA A 87 -7.81 2.07 -0.86
C ALA A 87 -6.88 1.71 0.30
N VAL A 88 -6.33 2.72 0.99
CA VAL A 88 -5.38 2.56 2.09
C VAL A 88 -6.04 3.00 3.40
N ARG A 89 -6.04 2.13 4.40
CA ARG A 89 -6.56 2.48 5.74
C ARG A 89 -5.74 3.63 6.33
N ARG A 90 -6.41 4.58 6.99
CA ARG A 90 -5.82 5.79 7.57
C ARG A 90 -4.54 5.55 8.39
N ARG A 91 -4.52 4.49 9.21
CA ARG A 91 -3.34 4.11 10.02
C ARG A 91 -2.07 3.78 9.21
N TYR A 92 -2.17 3.57 7.91
CA TYR A 92 -1.03 3.28 7.04
C TYR A 92 -0.62 4.47 6.17
N TRP A 93 -1.31 5.61 6.25
CA TRP A 93 -1.04 6.77 5.40
C TRP A 93 0.37 7.34 5.58
N SER A 94 0.94 7.24 6.78
CA SER A 94 2.33 7.67 7.07
C SER A 94 3.37 6.57 6.88
N ALA A 95 2.95 5.31 6.70
CA ALA A 95 3.87 4.17 6.71
C ALA A 95 4.63 3.96 5.38
N ALA A 96 4.25 4.69 4.32
CA ALA A 96 4.91 4.67 3.02
C ALA A 96 4.68 5.99 2.29
N ASP A 97 5.56 6.30 1.32
CA ASP A 97 5.30 7.39 0.38
C ASP A 97 4.27 6.95 -0.68
N TRP A 98 2.99 7.01 -0.29
CA TRP A 98 1.87 6.63 -1.16
C TRP A 98 1.74 7.52 -2.39
N ASN A 99 2.18 8.78 -2.31
CA ASN A 99 2.18 9.68 -3.44
C ASN A 99 3.20 9.22 -4.49
N LYS A 100 4.43 8.89 -4.08
CA LYS A 100 5.46 8.36 -4.96
C LYS A 100 5.10 6.99 -5.52
N PHE A 101 4.57 6.08 -4.69
CA PHE A 101 4.07 4.78 -5.14
C PHE A 101 2.97 4.92 -6.20
N THR A 102 1.95 5.74 -5.92
CA THR A 102 0.82 5.92 -6.83
C THR A 102 1.24 6.66 -8.10
N ALA A 103 2.16 7.63 -8.02
CA ALA A 103 2.75 8.27 -9.20
C ALA A 103 3.41 7.24 -10.13
N ALA A 104 4.10 6.23 -9.59
CA ALA A 104 4.62 5.12 -10.39
C ALA A 104 3.50 4.33 -11.07
N CYS A 105 2.44 3.97 -10.34
CA CYS A 105 1.28 3.28 -10.94
C CYS A 105 0.60 4.11 -12.04
N VAL A 106 0.59 5.43 -11.94
CA VAL A 106 0.01 6.28 -12.98
C VAL A 106 0.91 6.36 -14.21
N LEU A 107 2.22 6.53 -14.03
CA LEU A 107 3.15 6.75 -15.14
C LEU A 107 3.67 5.45 -15.78
N TYR A 108 3.60 4.33 -15.06
CA TYR A 108 4.14 3.04 -15.50
C TYR A 108 3.10 1.93 -15.35
N ASP A 109 3.09 1.01 -16.32
CA ASP A 109 2.41 -0.28 -16.22
C ASP A 109 3.36 -1.29 -15.55
N PRO A 110 2.93 -1.96 -14.47
CA PRO A 110 3.80 -2.86 -13.73
C PRO A 110 4.17 -4.07 -14.61
N PRO A 111 5.47 -4.37 -14.78
CA PRO A 111 5.95 -5.44 -15.63
C PRO A 111 5.62 -6.81 -15.02
N GLU A 112 5.18 -7.74 -15.85
CA GLU A 112 4.63 -9.03 -15.41
C GLU A 112 5.61 -9.87 -14.58
N LEU A 113 6.90 -9.80 -14.91
CA LEU A 113 7.96 -10.57 -14.23
C LEU A 113 8.52 -9.88 -12.98
N GLN A 114 8.18 -8.60 -12.75
CA GLN A 114 8.74 -7.79 -11.67
C GLN A 114 7.66 -7.07 -10.84
N LEU A 115 6.48 -7.70 -10.69
CA LEU A 115 5.37 -7.13 -9.91
C LEU A 115 5.73 -6.93 -8.44
N ALA A 116 6.54 -7.82 -7.86
CA ALA A 116 6.95 -7.74 -6.45
C ALA A 116 7.87 -6.54 -6.23
N GLU A 117 8.87 -6.39 -7.09
CA GLU A 117 9.84 -5.30 -7.11
C GLU A 117 9.13 -3.95 -7.38
N PHE A 118 8.11 -3.94 -8.24
CA PHE A 118 7.29 -2.75 -8.47
C PHE A 118 6.50 -2.36 -7.20
N ALA A 119 5.99 -3.34 -6.44
CA ALA A 119 5.24 -3.08 -5.20
C ALA A 119 6.11 -2.50 -4.07
N GLU A 120 7.43 -2.66 -4.14
CA GLU A 120 8.36 -2.06 -3.18
C GLU A 120 8.61 -0.57 -3.46
N TYR A 121 8.18 -0.07 -4.62
CA TYR A 121 8.40 1.33 -4.99
C TYR A 121 7.73 2.32 -4.02
N GLY A 122 8.39 3.47 -3.84
CA GLY A 122 8.03 4.45 -2.80
C GLY A 122 8.54 4.08 -1.40
N GLY A 123 9.15 2.91 -1.22
CA GLY A 123 9.77 2.49 0.03
C GLY A 123 8.79 2.37 1.19
N LEU A 124 9.33 1.98 2.34
CA LEU A 124 8.70 2.18 3.64
C LEU A 124 9.29 3.46 4.21
N VAL A 125 8.46 4.31 4.80
CA VAL A 125 8.98 5.44 5.55
C VAL A 125 9.56 4.84 6.82
N SER A 126 10.90 4.82 6.94
CA SER A 126 11.56 4.42 8.18
C SER A 126 10.98 5.28 9.31
N GLU A 127 10.62 4.66 10.43
CA GLU A 127 9.86 5.25 11.55
C GLU A 127 10.42 6.55 12.17
N GLY A 128 11.48 7.15 11.63
CA GLY A 128 12.10 8.40 12.11
C GLY A 128 12.13 9.60 11.16
N ALA A 129 11.65 9.50 9.91
CA ALA A 129 12.10 10.47 8.88
C ALA A 129 11.05 11.44 8.28
N GLY A 130 9.78 11.45 8.70
CA GLY A 130 8.79 12.31 8.04
C GLY A 130 7.69 12.82 8.95
N GLY A 131 7.85 14.06 9.45
CA GLY A 131 6.73 14.85 9.96
C GLY A 131 5.78 15.17 8.82
N PHE A 132 4.48 15.02 9.04
CA PHE A 132 3.49 15.53 8.11
C PHE A 132 2.45 16.41 8.79
N ASP A 133 2.31 17.54 8.13
CA ASP A 133 1.49 18.72 8.30
C ASP A 133 0.07 18.50 7.75
N GLY A 134 -0.90 19.25 8.29
CA GLY A 134 -2.05 19.71 7.53
C GLY A 134 -3.32 18.85 7.55
N GLY A 135 -4.26 19.24 8.43
CA GLY A 135 -5.55 18.59 8.64
C GLY A 135 -6.56 18.59 7.48
N ARG A 136 -7.62 17.79 7.66
CA ARG A 136 -8.99 18.17 7.29
C ARG A 136 -10.01 17.24 7.95
N LYS A 137 -11.04 17.85 8.53
CA LYS A 137 -12.22 17.25 9.15
C LYS A 137 -13.04 16.43 8.15
N SER A 138 -13.62 15.33 8.60
CA SER A 138 -14.83 14.78 7.99
C SER A 138 -15.91 14.58 9.04
N ASP A 139 -16.93 15.42 8.95
CA ASP A 139 -18.23 15.22 9.54
C ASP A 139 -19.04 14.17 8.73
N ARG A 140 -19.81 13.38 9.47
CA ARG A 140 -21.09 12.70 9.15
C ARG A 140 -21.19 11.58 8.09
N GLY A 141 -21.69 10.43 8.59
CA GLY A 141 -23.06 9.98 8.25
C GLY A 141 -23.21 8.67 7.46
N GLY A 142 -23.94 7.69 8.03
CA GLY A 142 -24.54 6.59 7.26
C GLY A 142 -24.75 5.27 8.01
N SER A 143 -26.02 4.91 8.20
CA SER A 143 -26.54 3.77 8.97
C SER A 143 -26.28 2.38 8.36
N ALA A 144 -25.84 1.44 9.21
CA ALA A 144 -26.10 0.00 9.14
C ALA A 144 -25.88 -0.52 10.56
N ALA A 145 -26.70 -1.46 11.05
CA ALA A 145 -26.59 -2.07 12.38
C ALA A 145 -25.13 -2.50 12.62
N THR A 146 -24.40 -1.60 13.27
CA THR A 146 -22.96 -1.62 13.33
C THR A 146 -22.69 -2.46 14.54
N LEU A 147 -22.11 -3.65 14.34
CA LEU A 147 -21.59 -4.44 15.45
C LEU A 147 -20.84 -3.47 16.40
N PRO A 148 -20.96 -3.64 17.73
CA PRO A 148 -20.40 -2.75 18.75
C PRO A 148 -18.86 -2.77 18.81
N ILE A 149 -18.21 -2.99 17.67
CA ILE A 149 -16.77 -2.88 17.49
C ILE A 149 -16.48 -1.40 17.36
N ARG A 150 -16.01 -0.80 18.45
CA ARG A 150 -15.42 0.52 18.40
C ARG A 150 -13.92 0.39 18.16
N TRP A 151 -13.42 1.29 17.35
CA TRP A 151 -12.01 1.60 17.36
C TRP A 151 -11.88 2.65 18.44
N MET A 152 -10.93 2.50 19.34
CA MET A 152 -10.59 3.59 20.26
C MET A 152 -10.31 4.78 19.38
N ASP A 153 -11.05 5.89 19.61
CA ASP A 153 -10.86 7.11 18.84
C ASP A 153 -9.38 7.38 18.88
N SER A 154 -8.75 7.32 17.70
CA SER A 154 -7.30 7.38 17.59
C SER A 154 -6.84 8.59 18.40
N ALA A 155 -5.79 8.42 19.20
CA ALA A 155 -5.13 9.50 19.93
C ALA A 155 -5.09 10.82 19.13
N GLY A 156 -5.01 10.74 17.79
CA GLY A 156 -5.26 11.82 16.82
C GLY A 156 -6.34 12.85 17.20
N HIS A 157 -7.56 12.49 17.61
CA HIS A 157 -8.57 13.53 17.96
C HIS A 157 -8.23 14.28 19.26
N ARG A 158 -7.60 13.61 20.24
CA ARG A 158 -7.09 14.27 21.44
C ARG A 158 -5.83 15.09 21.13
N VAL A 159 -4.98 14.57 20.25
CA VAL A 159 -3.75 15.22 19.80
C VAL A 159 -4.08 16.50 19.05
N ASP A 160 -5.04 16.49 18.11
CA ASP A 160 -5.47 17.68 17.37
C ASP A 160 -6.05 18.77 18.29
N ALA A 161 -6.83 18.37 19.31
CA ALA A 161 -7.39 19.30 20.29
C ALA A 161 -6.31 19.88 21.21
N LEU A 162 -5.34 19.06 21.62
CA LEU A 162 -4.18 19.51 22.41
C LEU A 162 -3.28 20.43 21.60
N ASP A 163 -3.04 20.12 20.32
CA ASP A 163 -2.21 20.93 19.44
C ASP A 163 -2.80 22.34 19.26
N GLN A 164 -4.11 22.43 19.02
CA GLN A 164 -4.83 23.71 18.97
C GLN A 164 -4.75 24.48 20.30
N PHE A 165 -4.87 23.78 21.43
CA PHE A 165 -4.73 24.40 22.75
C PHE A 165 -3.32 24.97 22.96
N TYR A 166 -2.27 24.18 22.69
CA TYR A 166 -0.89 24.62 22.86
C TYR A 166 -0.51 25.75 21.90
N GLN A 167 -1.00 25.70 20.66
CA GLN A 167 -0.84 26.80 19.72
C GLN A 167 -1.44 28.11 20.27
N GLY A 168 -2.67 28.05 20.79
CA GLY A 168 -3.30 29.24 21.42
C GLY A 168 -2.53 29.75 22.64
N VAL A 169 -1.97 28.86 23.45
CA VAL A 169 -1.11 29.23 24.60
C VAL A 169 0.17 29.92 24.11
N LEU A 170 0.84 29.40 23.08
CA LEU A 170 2.05 30.01 22.51
C LEU A 170 1.77 31.40 21.92
N GLU A 171 0.65 31.58 21.24
CA GLU A 171 0.23 32.89 20.72
C GLU A 171 -0.01 33.91 21.83
N GLU A 172 -0.70 33.53 22.91
CA GLU A 172 -0.92 34.41 24.07
C GLU A 172 0.39 34.73 24.82
N LEU A 173 1.29 33.75 24.96
CA LEU A 173 2.62 33.99 25.53
C LEU A 173 3.41 34.98 24.68
N GLY A 174 3.37 34.83 23.36
CA GLY A 174 3.99 35.74 22.41
C GLY A 174 3.57 37.19 22.62
N LYS A 175 2.26 37.43 22.60
CA LYS A 175 1.67 38.77 22.77
C LYS A 175 1.99 39.38 24.13
N ARG A 176 1.88 38.60 25.21
CA ARG A 176 1.98 39.14 26.58
C ARG A 176 3.41 39.35 27.07
N TYR A 177 4.35 38.50 26.66
CA TYR A 177 5.67 38.45 27.27
C TYR A 177 6.83 38.65 26.30
N PHE A 178 6.69 38.27 25.03
CA PHE A 178 7.79 38.32 24.04
C PHE A 178 7.73 39.57 23.14
N GLU A 179 6.56 39.92 22.61
CA GLU A 179 6.36 41.13 21.80
C GLU A 179 6.83 42.42 22.52
N PRO A 180 6.55 42.65 23.82
CA PRO A 180 7.03 43.84 24.52
C PRO A 180 8.57 43.94 24.62
N ARG A 181 9.28 42.83 24.43
CA ARG A 181 10.75 42.75 24.47
C ARG A 181 11.37 42.76 23.07
N GLY A 182 10.56 42.82 22.02
CA GLY A 182 11.03 42.72 20.63
C GLY A 182 11.43 41.30 20.23
N GLU A 183 10.99 40.29 20.98
CA GLU A 183 11.27 38.87 20.69
C GLU A 183 10.07 38.21 20.01
N HIS A 184 10.35 37.26 19.10
CA HIS A 184 9.31 36.52 18.39
C HIS A 184 9.13 35.13 19.01
N VAL A 185 7.92 34.81 19.51
CA VAL A 185 7.65 33.58 20.27
C VAL A 185 8.00 32.30 19.52
N TRP A 186 7.79 32.27 18.19
CA TRP A 186 8.13 31.11 17.38
C TRP A 186 9.63 30.90 17.23
N GLN A 187 10.42 31.96 17.37
CA GLN A 187 11.88 31.86 17.36
C GLN A 187 12.37 31.22 18.65
N VAL A 188 11.90 31.72 19.80
CA VAL A 188 12.20 31.13 21.11
C VAL A 188 11.72 29.68 21.22
N PHE A 189 10.52 29.38 20.71
CA PHE A 189 10.00 28.02 20.65
C PHE A 189 10.89 27.11 19.78
N SER A 190 11.31 27.59 18.61
CA SER A 190 12.23 26.86 17.73
C SER A 190 13.57 26.62 18.42
N ASP A 191 14.12 27.61 19.10
CA ASP A 191 15.38 27.50 19.83
C ASP A 191 15.27 26.44 20.94
N ILE A 192 14.19 26.45 21.74
CA ILE A 192 13.91 25.42 22.74
C ILE A 192 13.78 24.03 22.09
N CYS A 193 13.05 23.90 20.99
CA CYS A 193 12.91 22.62 20.30
C CYS A 193 14.24 22.10 19.71
N ASN A 194 15.16 22.99 19.37
CA ASN A 194 16.47 22.64 18.81
C ASN A 194 17.53 22.37 19.90
N GLU A 195 17.47 23.10 21.01
CA GLU A 195 18.43 22.99 22.12
C GLU A 195 18.04 21.91 23.14
N THR A 196 16.80 21.41 23.10
CA THR A 196 16.31 20.36 23.99
C THR A 196 15.92 19.09 23.23
N ASP A 197 15.83 17.98 23.95
CA ASP A 197 15.38 16.68 23.43
C ASP A 197 13.85 16.52 23.45
N LEU A 198 13.09 17.60 23.66
CA LEU A 198 11.63 17.55 23.82
C LEU A 198 10.92 16.95 22.59
N VAL A 199 11.40 17.26 21.39
CA VAL A 199 10.83 16.72 20.13
C VAL A 199 11.00 15.21 20.06
N GLU A 200 12.19 14.69 20.42
CA GLU A 200 12.46 13.25 20.41
C GLU A 200 11.70 12.52 21.53
N ARG A 201 11.57 13.13 22.72
CA ARG A 201 10.73 12.59 23.80
C ARG A 201 9.26 12.51 23.39
N LEU A 202 8.72 13.55 22.77
CA LEU A 202 7.35 13.56 22.25
C LEU A 202 7.15 12.48 21.18
N ARG A 203 8.07 12.38 20.20
CA ARG A 203 8.05 11.34 19.16
C ARG A 203 8.05 9.95 19.76
N THR A 204 8.94 9.70 20.73
CA THR A 204 9.03 8.41 21.43
C THR A 204 7.72 8.07 22.13
N ARG A 205 7.16 9.03 22.87
CA ARG A 205 5.91 8.82 23.59
C ARG A 205 4.72 8.59 22.67
N THR A 206 4.62 9.32 21.57
CA THR A 206 3.59 9.12 20.55
C THR A 206 3.69 7.73 19.93
N ARG A 207 4.89 7.24 19.62
CA ARG A 207 5.10 5.85 19.13
C ARG A 207 4.64 4.80 20.15
N GLU A 208 4.96 4.99 21.43
CA GLU A 208 4.49 4.09 22.50
C GLU A 208 2.97 4.04 22.61
N ILE A 209 2.31 5.19 22.47
CA ILE A 209 0.84 5.32 22.50
C ILE A 209 0.23 4.68 21.25
N GLU A 210 0.75 4.96 20.06
CA GLU A 210 0.26 4.39 18.80
C GLU A 210 0.44 2.86 18.73
N ALA A 211 1.57 2.37 19.26
CA ALA A 211 1.85 0.94 19.35
C ALA A 211 0.94 0.21 20.35
N SER A 212 0.43 0.91 21.37
CA SER A 212 -0.42 0.32 22.42
C SER A 212 -1.93 0.50 22.20
N GLU A 213 -2.38 1.52 21.45
CA GLU A 213 -3.80 1.90 21.39
C GLU A 213 -4.60 1.37 20.18
N THR A 214 -4.00 0.69 19.19
CA THR A 214 -4.75 0.20 18.00
C THR A 214 -5.35 -1.20 18.17
N HIS A 215 -5.97 -1.46 19.32
CA HIS A 215 -6.77 -2.66 19.52
C HIS A 215 -8.26 -2.36 19.29
N PRO A 216 -8.93 -3.00 18.32
CA PRO A 216 -10.38 -2.93 18.25
C PRO A 216 -10.93 -3.56 19.53
N TYR A 217 -11.87 -2.87 20.18
CA TYR A 217 -12.57 -3.38 21.36
C TYR A 217 -14.06 -3.47 21.09
N VAL A 218 -14.74 -4.25 21.93
CA VAL A 218 -16.19 -4.39 21.87
C VAL A 218 -16.77 -3.58 23.01
N GLU A 219 -17.62 -2.60 22.70
CA GLU A 219 -18.35 -1.82 23.69
C GLU A 219 -19.53 -2.67 24.21
N VAL A 220 -19.45 -3.09 25.48
CA VAL A 220 -20.38 -4.06 26.08
C VAL A 220 -21.72 -3.42 26.50
N GLY A 221 -21.79 -2.09 26.57
CA GLY A 221 -22.86 -1.38 27.29
C GLY A 221 -24.30 -1.64 26.81
N LEU A 222 -24.53 -1.72 25.49
CA LEU A 222 -25.88 -1.85 24.92
C LEU A 222 -26.04 -3.07 24.00
N ALA A 223 -25.03 -3.94 23.93
CA ALA A 223 -24.99 -5.05 22.99
C ALA A 223 -25.41 -6.37 23.64
N SER A 224 -26.13 -7.20 22.89
CA SER A 224 -26.43 -8.58 23.31
C SER A 224 -25.19 -9.48 23.28
N ASP A 225 -25.21 -10.57 24.06
CA ASP A 225 -24.12 -11.57 24.08
C ASP A 225 -23.80 -12.14 22.69
N ASP A 226 -24.82 -12.27 21.83
CA ASP A 226 -24.66 -12.71 20.45
C ASP A 226 -23.95 -11.64 19.57
N GLU A 227 -24.28 -10.36 19.75
CA GLU A 227 -23.59 -9.26 19.08
C GLU A 227 -22.13 -9.12 19.53
N ILE A 228 -21.88 -9.30 20.83
CA ILE A 228 -20.53 -9.32 21.40
C ILE A 228 -19.75 -10.51 20.82
N SER A 229 -20.34 -11.70 20.77
CA SER A 229 -19.71 -12.89 20.20
C SER A 229 -19.38 -12.73 18.72
N ARG A 230 -20.30 -12.16 17.94
CA ARG A 230 -20.09 -11.82 16.52
C ARG A 230 -19.00 -10.75 16.35
N ALA A 231 -18.97 -9.74 17.22
CA ALA A 231 -17.96 -8.70 17.22
C ALA A 231 -16.56 -9.24 17.52
N VAL A 232 -16.41 -10.07 18.56
CA VAL A 232 -15.14 -10.74 18.92
C VAL A 232 -14.65 -11.66 17.80
N ARG A 233 -15.56 -12.43 17.18
CA ARG A 233 -15.22 -13.29 16.04
C ARG A 233 -14.69 -12.48 14.86
N LYS A 234 -15.31 -11.32 14.59
CA LYS A 234 -14.89 -10.38 13.55
C LYS A 234 -13.55 -9.70 13.88
N ILE A 235 -13.29 -9.39 15.15
CA ILE A 235 -11.98 -8.90 15.61
C ILE A 235 -10.91 -9.96 15.39
N ARG A 236 -11.19 -11.24 15.70
CA ARG A 236 -10.25 -12.36 15.48
C ARG A 236 -9.93 -12.58 13.99
N THR A 237 -10.90 -12.43 13.10
CA THR A 237 -10.65 -12.49 11.65
C THR A 237 -9.87 -11.27 11.15
N LEU A 238 -10.18 -10.07 11.67
CA LEU A 238 -9.46 -8.83 11.33
C LEU A 238 -8.02 -8.79 11.87
N THR A 239 -7.75 -9.47 12.99
CA THR A 239 -6.41 -9.54 13.62
C THR A 239 -5.54 -10.68 13.07
N GLY A 240 -6.01 -11.39 12.04
CA GLY A 240 -5.17 -12.30 11.26
C GLY A 240 -4.90 -13.64 11.92
N LYS A 241 -5.78 -14.14 12.80
CA LYS A 241 -5.81 -15.58 13.08
C LYS A 241 -6.43 -16.25 11.86
N ASN A 242 -5.58 -16.58 10.88
CA ASN A 242 -5.93 -17.36 9.70
C ASN A 242 -6.75 -18.56 10.17
N SER A 243 -8.03 -18.59 9.79
CA SER A 243 -8.82 -19.81 9.81
C SER A 243 -7.99 -20.87 9.09
N GLY A 244 -7.90 -22.09 9.62
CA GLY A 244 -7.00 -23.16 9.16
C GLY A 244 -7.32 -23.73 7.76
N GLY A 245 -7.66 -22.89 6.79
CA GLY A 245 -7.81 -23.24 5.39
C GLY A 245 -6.46 -23.38 4.70
N ALA A 246 -6.48 -24.01 3.52
CA ALA A 246 -5.32 -24.15 2.66
C ALA A 246 -4.65 -22.78 2.40
N PRO A 247 -3.30 -22.70 2.40
CA PRO A 247 -2.60 -21.45 2.17
C PRO A 247 -3.02 -20.82 0.85
N THR A 248 -3.33 -19.53 0.89
CA THR A 248 -3.64 -18.73 -0.30
C THR A 248 -2.43 -18.69 -1.22
N THR A 249 -2.63 -19.00 -2.50
CA THR A 249 -1.58 -18.97 -3.53
C THR A 249 -1.14 -17.53 -3.78
N ASP A 250 0.16 -17.23 -3.68
CA ASP A 250 0.71 -15.90 -3.97
C ASP A 250 0.49 -15.54 -5.46
N GLU A 251 -0.33 -14.52 -5.70
CA GLU A 251 -0.79 -14.14 -7.03
C GLU A 251 0.33 -13.57 -7.91
N PHE A 252 1.34 -12.90 -7.33
CA PHE A 252 2.49 -12.40 -8.10
C PHE A 252 3.37 -13.54 -8.57
N LYS A 253 3.65 -14.50 -7.69
CA LYS A 253 4.38 -15.71 -8.07
C LYS A 253 3.60 -16.52 -9.10
N ALA A 254 2.27 -16.58 -9.00
CA ALA A 254 1.43 -17.26 -9.98
C ALA A 254 1.52 -16.62 -11.36
N ILE A 255 1.42 -15.29 -11.44
CA ILE A 255 1.58 -14.54 -12.69
C ILE A 255 2.99 -14.76 -13.29
N LYS A 256 4.05 -14.57 -12.49
CA LYS A 256 5.44 -14.80 -12.92
C LYS A 256 5.68 -16.23 -13.41
N CYS A 257 5.11 -17.21 -12.72
CA CYS A 257 5.16 -18.63 -13.09
C CYS A 257 4.51 -18.88 -14.47
N ALA A 258 3.34 -18.30 -14.72
CA ALA A 258 2.69 -18.42 -16.01
C ALA A 258 3.45 -17.73 -17.14
N ALA A 259 3.95 -16.52 -16.90
CA ALA A 259 4.78 -15.79 -17.86
C ALA A 259 6.04 -16.60 -18.25
N LEU A 260 6.83 -17.04 -17.27
CA LEU A 260 8.02 -17.84 -17.53
C LEU A 260 7.71 -19.15 -18.28
N TYR A 261 6.63 -19.83 -17.90
CA TYR A 261 6.22 -21.06 -18.58
C TYR A 261 5.85 -20.82 -20.04
N ASP A 262 5.03 -19.81 -20.30
CA ASP A 262 4.54 -19.53 -21.65
C ASP A 262 5.67 -19.03 -22.55
N ASP A 263 6.56 -18.18 -22.02
CA ASP A 263 7.72 -17.65 -22.76
C ASP A 263 8.72 -18.76 -23.12
N HIS A 264 9.03 -19.67 -22.18
CA HIS A 264 9.98 -20.76 -22.44
C HIS A 264 9.41 -21.89 -23.28
N ASN A 265 8.10 -22.16 -23.20
CA ASN A 265 7.44 -23.23 -23.98
C ASN A 265 6.88 -22.73 -25.33
N ALA A 266 7.05 -21.45 -25.67
CA ALA A 266 6.78 -20.96 -27.01
C ALA A 266 7.66 -21.69 -28.04
N LYS A 267 7.16 -21.82 -29.28
CA LYS A 267 7.98 -22.36 -30.38
C LYS A 267 9.05 -21.33 -30.71
N ASP A 268 10.31 -21.75 -30.80
CA ASP A 268 11.37 -20.88 -31.30
C ASP A 268 11.04 -20.54 -32.77
N PRO A 269 11.02 -19.24 -33.14
CA PRO A 269 10.69 -18.82 -34.50
C PRO A 269 11.73 -19.27 -35.54
N LYS A 270 12.96 -19.62 -35.13
CA LYS A 270 14.04 -20.01 -36.05
C LYS A 270 14.08 -21.52 -36.34
N ASP A 271 13.91 -22.36 -35.33
CA ASP A 271 14.03 -23.82 -35.47
C ASP A 271 12.74 -24.61 -35.25
N GLY A 272 11.67 -23.95 -34.79
CA GLY A 272 10.36 -24.55 -34.53
C GLY A 272 10.30 -25.50 -33.32
N ARG A 273 11.43 -25.74 -32.64
CA ARG A 273 11.50 -26.60 -31.45
C ARG A 273 10.91 -25.86 -30.25
N ARG A 274 10.43 -26.65 -29.27
CA ARG A 274 9.94 -26.14 -27.99
C ARG A 274 10.94 -26.51 -26.90
N ARG A 275 11.40 -25.52 -26.12
CA ARG A 275 12.08 -25.83 -24.86
C ARG A 275 11.01 -26.32 -23.89
N THR A 276 11.23 -27.47 -23.25
CA THR A 276 10.26 -28.07 -22.34
C THR A 276 10.52 -27.58 -20.92
N TYR A 277 9.95 -26.43 -20.57
CA TYR A 277 9.96 -25.97 -19.19
C TYR A 277 8.89 -26.72 -18.40
N THR A 278 9.30 -27.53 -17.43
CA THR A 278 8.36 -28.35 -16.65
C THR A 278 7.82 -27.60 -15.43
N SER A 279 6.67 -28.02 -14.89
CA SER A 279 6.14 -27.48 -13.63
C SER A 279 7.11 -27.66 -12.45
N LEU A 280 8.01 -28.65 -12.50
CA LEU A 280 9.03 -28.86 -11.48
C LEU A 280 10.13 -27.79 -11.56
N SER A 281 10.58 -27.46 -12.77
CA SER A 281 11.55 -26.39 -13.02
C SER A 281 11.07 -25.06 -12.44
N LEU A 282 9.79 -24.73 -12.63
CA LEU A 282 9.17 -23.51 -12.06
C LEU A 282 9.15 -23.49 -10.53
N VAL A 283 8.88 -24.64 -9.88
CA VAL A 283 8.87 -24.74 -8.42
C VAL A 283 10.25 -24.48 -7.85
N GLU A 284 11.29 -24.99 -8.50
CA GLU A 284 12.68 -24.77 -8.14
C GLU A 284 13.11 -23.32 -8.33
N GLU A 285 12.84 -22.76 -9.52
CA GLU A 285 13.23 -21.39 -9.88
C GLU A 285 12.56 -20.34 -8.98
N LEU A 286 11.26 -20.50 -8.70
CA LEU A 286 10.47 -19.52 -7.91
C LEU A 286 10.36 -19.87 -6.42
N LYS A 287 11.03 -20.94 -5.99
CA LYS A 287 11.01 -21.46 -4.60
C LYS A 287 9.57 -21.61 -4.06
N LEU A 288 8.67 -22.21 -4.86
CA LEU A 288 7.23 -22.28 -4.54
C LEU A 288 6.92 -23.20 -3.35
N ASP A 289 7.78 -24.20 -3.11
CA ASP A 289 7.68 -25.13 -1.99
C ASP A 289 7.89 -24.48 -0.62
N THR A 290 8.84 -23.53 -0.54
CA THR A 290 9.09 -22.75 0.68
C THR A 290 7.91 -21.86 1.07
N ALA A 291 7.19 -21.32 0.07
CA ALA A 291 6.03 -20.46 0.29
C ALA A 291 4.84 -21.19 0.92
N GLU A 292 4.77 -22.52 0.78
CA GLU A 292 3.68 -23.34 1.33
C GLU A 292 4.00 -23.94 2.71
N GLY A 293 5.13 -23.55 3.33
CA GLY A 293 5.51 -24.06 4.65
C GLY A 293 5.83 -25.55 4.65
N SER A 294 6.23 -26.10 3.50
CA SER A 294 6.43 -27.53 3.32
C SER A 294 7.69 -28.01 4.06
N ARG A 295 7.55 -29.04 4.92
CA ARG A 295 8.71 -29.77 5.46
C ARG A 295 9.50 -30.40 4.31
N LYS A 296 10.83 -30.30 4.36
CA LYS A 296 11.74 -30.95 3.41
C LYS A 296 11.62 -32.48 3.55
N VAL A 297 10.89 -33.12 2.64
CA VAL A 297 10.88 -34.59 2.52
C VAL A 297 12.16 -35.02 1.78
N LYS A 298 12.69 -36.22 2.08
CA LYS A 298 13.91 -36.71 1.43
C LYS A 298 13.66 -36.82 -0.08
N LYS A 299 14.57 -36.23 -0.87
CA LYS A 299 14.48 -35.97 -2.33
C LYS A 299 14.23 -37.20 -3.25
N LYS A 300 14.19 -38.42 -2.69
CA LYS A 300 14.05 -39.68 -3.44
C LYS A 300 12.62 -40.22 -3.51
N ASP A 301 11.65 -39.61 -2.84
CA ASP A 301 10.26 -40.06 -2.90
C ASP A 301 9.55 -39.58 -4.17
N SER A 302 9.00 -40.54 -4.92
CA SER A 302 8.08 -40.30 -6.04
C SER A 302 6.92 -39.38 -5.64
N GLU A 303 6.47 -39.47 -4.39
CA GLU A 303 5.44 -38.63 -3.79
C GLU A 303 5.82 -37.15 -3.74
N GLU A 304 7.05 -36.81 -3.37
CA GLU A 304 7.51 -35.42 -3.31
C GLU A 304 7.58 -34.83 -4.72
N ARG A 305 7.98 -35.62 -5.72
CA ARG A 305 7.93 -35.20 -7.13
C ARG A 305 6.51 -34.93 -7.60
N VAL A 306 5.55 -35.79 -7.26
CA VAL A 306 4.13 -35.61 -7.58
C VAL A 306 3.59 -34.34 -6.91
N ARG A 307 3.90 -34.15 -5.62
CA ARG A 307 3.49 -32.96 -4.86
C ARG A 307 4.04 -31.67 -5.45
N ARG A 308 5.35 -31.58 -5.71
CA ARG A 308 5.96 -30.38 -6.33
C ARG A 308 5.35 -30.11 -7.70
N THR A 309 5.11 -31.16 -8.49
CA THR A 309 4.40 -31.02 -9.77
C THR A 309 2.99 -30.42 -9.58
N GLN A 310 2.24 -30.85 -8.57
CA GLN A 310 0.92 -30.30 -8.25
C GLN A 310 0.99 -28.82 -7.82
N ILE A 311 1.96 -28.45 -6.98
CA ILE A 311 2.21 -27.05 -6.59
C ILE A 311 2.43 -26.19 -7.84
N GLY A 312 3.38 -26.58 -8.70
CA GLY A 312 3.67 -25.86 -9.94
C GLY A 312 2.44 -25.72 -10.85
N ARG A 313 1.66 -26.79 -11.02
CA ARG A 313 0.42 -26.77 -11.81
C ARG A 313 -0.64 -25.82 -11.23
N ARG A 314 -0.77 -25.75 -9.90
CA ARG A 314 -1.72 -24.82 -9.25
C ARG A 314 -1.34 -23.37 -9.50
N TYR A 315 -0.06 -23.00 -9.29
CA TYR A 315 0.44 -21.66 -9.58
C TYR A 315 0.28 -21.30 -11.05
N LEU A 316 0.65 -22.21 -11.97
CA LEU A 316 0.51 -22.01 -13.41
C LEU A 316 -0.95 -21.77 -13.82
N ARG A 317 -1.89 -22.59 -13.31
CA ARG A 317 -3.33 -22.44 -13.59
C ARG A 317 -3.86 -21.09 -13.10
N LYS A 318 -3.53 -20.70 -11.87
CA LYS A 318 -3.94 -19.41 -11.29
C LYS A 318 -3.33 -18.24 -12.07
N GLY A 319 -2.05 -18.31 -12.42
CA GLY A 319 -1.36 -17.31 -13.22
C GLY A 319 -2.01 -17.10 -14.59
N ARG A 320 -2.20 -18.17 -15.36
CA ARG A 320 -2.87 -18.09 -16.67
C ARG A 320 -4.29 -17.53 -16.58
N LYS A 321 -5.04 -17.86 -15.52
CA LYS A 321 -6.36 -17.25 -15.27
C LYS A 321 -6.25 -15.73 -15.12
N LEU A 322 -5.32 -15.26 -14.28
CA LEU A 322 -5.09 -13.82 -14.05
C LEU A 322 -4.60 -13.10 -15.32
N ARG A 323 -3.77 -13.75 -16.16
CA ARG A 323 -3.35 -13.21 -17.47
C ARG A 323 -4.54 -13.04 -18.42
N LYS A 324 -5.37 -14.07 -18.56
CA LYS A 324 -6.59 -14.01 -19.38
C LYS A 324 -7.56 -12.93 -18.90
N GLU A 325 -7.68 -12.75 -17.59
CA GLU A 325 -8.48 -11.68 -16.98
C GLU A 325 -7.95 -10.29 -17.35
N ARG A 326 -6.62 -10.09 -17.27
CA ARG A 326 -5.97 -8.86 -17.75
C ARG A 326 -6.24 -8.59 -19.23
N GLU A 327 -6.14 -9.62 -20.08
CA GLU A 327 -6.41 -9.50 -21.52
C GLU A 327 -7.87 -9.10 -21.79
N ALA A 328 -8.82 -9.74 -21.11
CA ALA A 328 -10.24 -9.39 -21.21
C ALA A 328 -10.51 -7.94 -20.76
N ASN A 329 -9.87 -7.48 -19.70
CA ASN A 329 -9.98 -6.11 -19.19
C ASN A 329 -9.27 -5.07 -20.09
N ARG A 330 -8.34 -5.50 -20.95
CA ARG A 330 -7.71 -4.65 -21.98
C ARG A 330 -8.57 -4.56 -23.24
N GLY A 331 -9.17 -5.66 -23.69
CA GLY A 331 -9.99 -5.72 -24.91
C GLY A 331 -11.33 -4.98 -24.81
N THR A 332 -11.88 -4.82 -23.61
CA THR A 332 -13.11 -4.05 -23.35
C THR A 332 -12.94 -2.52 -23.40
N ARG A 333 -11.79 -2.02 -23.85
CA ARG A 333 -11.41 -0.58 -23.80
C ARG A 333 -11.15 0.07 -25.14
N THR A 334 -11.38 -0.64 -26.25
CA THR A 334 -11.56 -0.06 -27.59
C THR A 334 -13.01 0.33 -27.74
#